data_AF-A0AAD9ITG6-F1
#
_entry.id   AF-A0AAD9ITG6-F1
#
_cell.length_a   1.000
_cell.length_b   1.000
_cell.length_c   1.000
_cell.angle_alpha   90.00
_cell.angle_beta   90.00
_cell.angle_gamma   90.00
#
_symmetry.space_group_name_H-M   'P 1'
#
loop_
_entity.id
_entity.type
_entity.pdbx_description
1 polymer ?
#
loop_
_entity_poly.entity_id
_entity_poly.type
_entity_poly.pdbx_seq_one_letter_code
_entity_poly.pdbx_strand_id
1 'polypeptide(L)'
;MNMNRLSKVVRHIDRDVHITYIVPNGNYCRSNQVSVRLSSEYNRKKLPVHLEKNISKIWSEHFTGNPRLWNGTKFRMDSLEEKSDGNGVTFNLGITCYKDFIGTNWSPNAEELLRLGQQDHNNSQAYMSDAFGVGSLVRTADECFILLRRSEHCGEAVGLLDIPGGHPEPKEVVGKAEASEIEFDKMSPDDVVQELFDSTRREIIDEVNIPSPFLAQPQLMGIVRNMTNGGKPSSEYYTSCTLTSHDIKQRYLEGDHSEAYESTNINFIPMSAIMTLQDKKSVWDELAPSAKGCITLYQLCESLRKQQNSARV
;
A
#
# COMPACT_ATOMS: atom_id res chain seq x y z
N MET A 1 -0.24 -13.67 13.93
CA MET A 1 -0.10 -14.48 12.70
C MET A 1 0.69 -15.75 13.02
N ASN A 2 0.21 -16.94 12.68
CA ASN A 2 0.92 -18.19 12.99
C ASN A 2 2.10 -18.34 12.02
N MET A 3 3.34 -17.99 12.44
CA MET A 3 4.56 -18.05 11.62
C MET A 3 4.77 -19.40 10.91
N ASN A 4 4.16 -20.48 11.44
CA ASN A 4 4.13 -21.81 10.84
C ASN A 4 3.41 -21.91 9.49
N ARG A 5 2.53 -20.95 9.13
CA ARG A 5 1.90 -20.88 7.80
C ARG A 5 2.81 -20.24 6.74
N LEU A 6 3.65 -19.29 7.13
CA LEU A 6 4.57 -18.56 6.23
C LEU A 6 5.83 -19.38 5.90
N SER A 7 6.36 -20.12 6.88
CA SER A 7 7.64 -20.84 6.78
C SER A 7 7.67 -22.01 5.79
N LYS A 8 6.51 -22.47 5.30
CA LYS A 8 6.43 -23.56 4.31
C LYS A 8 6.37 -23.09 2.86
N VAL A 9 6.23 -21.79 2.61
CA VAL A 9 5.85 -21.28 1.29
C VAL A 9 6.88 -20.32 0.68
N VAL A 10 7.53 -19.48 1.48
CA VAL A 10 8.54 -18.53 1.00
C VAL A 10 9.90 -18.91 1.57
N ARG A 11 10.89 -19.11 0.68
CA ARG A 11 12.26 -19.50 1.05
C ARG A 11 12.98 -18.35 1.77
N HIS A 12 12.64 -17.09 1.48
CA HIS A 12 13.16 -15.89 2.12
C HIS A 12 12.24 -14.68 1.86
N ILE A 13 11.81 -13.96 2.89
CA ILE A 13 11.13 -12.66 2.72
C ILE A 13 12.22 -11.58 2.75
N ASP A 14 12.20 -10.67 1.79
CA ASP A 14 13.15 -9.56 1.70
C ASP A 14 13.11 -8.71 2.98
N ARG A 15 14.28 -8.32 3.50
CA ARG A 15 14.41 -7.57 4.76
C ARG A 15 13.71 -6.21 4.74
N ASP A 16 13.54 -5.64 3.54
CA ASP A 16 12.92 -4.32 3.36
C ASP A 16 11.38 -4.41 3.45
N VAL A 17 10.81 -5.63 3.58
CA VAL A 17 9.37 -5.88 3.58
C VAL A 17 8.97 -6.77 4.75
N HIS A 18 7.91 -6.38 5.45
CA HIS A 18 7.28 -7.22 6.46
C HIS A 18 5.80 -7.48 6.14
N ILE A 19 5.45 -8.74 5.92
CA ILE A 19 4.05 -9.14 5.69
C ILE A 19 3.34 -9.26 7.04
N THR A 20 2.35 -8.41 7.27
CA THR A 20 1.59 -8.39 8.54
C THR A 20 0.29 -9.17 8.45
N TYR A 21 -0.28 -9.29 7.25
CA TYR A 21 -1.48 -10.06 7.00
C TYR A 21 -1.48 -10.64 5.59
N ILE A 22 -2.05 -11.84 5.46
CA ILE A 22 -2.36 -12.49 4.18
C ILE A 22 -3.75 -13.10 4.28
N VAL A 23 -4.52 -13.02 3.20
CA VAL A 23 -5.85 -13.63 3.17
C VAL A 23 -5.78 -15.15 3.40
N PRO A 24 -6.73 -15.71 4.18
CA PRO A 24 -6.81 -17.15 4.40
C PRO A 24 -6.93 -17.90 3.07
N ASN A 25 -6.21 -19.02 2.96
CA ASN A 25 -6.30 -19.94 1.82
C ASN A 25 -5.94 -19.35 0.45
N GLY A 26 -5.39 -18.13 0.42
CA GLY A 26 -5.17 -17.39 -0.81
C GLY A 26 -6.46 -16.87 -1.45
N ASN A 27 -7.61 -16.90 -0.77
CA ASN A 27 -8.86 -16.38 -1.32
C ASN A 27 -8.93 -14.86 -1.13
N TYR A 28 -8.75 -14.09 -2.21
CA TYR A 28 -8.71 -12.63 -2.14
C TYR A 28 -10.06 -12.07 -1.63
N CYS A 29 -9.99 -11.06 -0.77
CA CYS A 29 -11.18 -10.42 -0.21
C CYS A 29 -11.71 -9.34 -1.14
N ARG A 30 -13.02 -9.35 -1.40
CA ARG A 30 -13.75 -8.27 -2.08
C ARG A 30 -14.15 -7.18 -1.09
N SER A 31 -14.61 -6.04 -1.58
CA SER A 31 -15.04 -4.91 -0.76
C SER A 31 -16.09 -5.29 0.29
N ASN A 32 -17.09 -6.10 -0.07
CA ASN A 32 -18.12 -6.57 0.87
C ASN A 32 -17.61 -7.53 1.98
N GLN A 33 -16.37 -8.01 1.89
CA GLN A 33 -15.71 -8.80 2.93
C GLN A 33 -14.84 -7.91 3.82
N VAL A 34 -14.61 -6.66 3.44
CA VAL A 34 -13.84 -5.68 4.21
C VAL A 34 -14.80 -4.80 5.00
N SER A 35 -14.43 -4.46 6.23
CA SER A 35 -15.11 -3.46 7.06
C SER A 35 -14.05 -2.54 7.68
N VAL A 36 -14.48 -1.38 8.18
CA VAL A 36 -13.59 -0.46 8.90
C VAL A 36 -14.20 -0.09 10.24
N ARG A 37 -13.34 0.13 11.25
CA ARG A 37 -13.67 0.85 12.48
C ARG A 37 -12.87 2.14 12.48
N LEU A 38 -13.56 3.23 12.75
CA LEU A 38 -13.04 4.58 12.69
C LEU A 38 -13.02 5.16 14.11
N SER A 39 -11.87 5.62 14.58
CA SER A 39 -11.74 6.22 15.91
C SER A 39 -10.47 7.04 16.03
N SER A 40 -10.54 8.12 16.81
CA SER A 40 -9.35 8.89 17.20
C SER A 40 -8.37 8.09 18.07
N GLU A 41 -8.82 6.99 18.70
CA GLU A 41 -7.94 6.10 19.46
C GLU A 41 -6.88 5.43 18.58
N TYR A 42 -7.23 5.22 17.31
CA TYR A 42 -6.38 4.70 16.23
C TYR A 42 -5.51 5.79 15.59
N ASN A 43 -5.50 7.03 16.11
CA ASN A 43 -4.53 8.04 15.70
C ASN A 43 -3.18 7.78 16.35
N ARG A 44 -2.13 8.33 15.73
CA ARG A 44 -0.77 8.35 16.27
C ARG A 44 -0.78 8.99 17.67
N LYS A 45 -0.06 8.41 18.62
CA LYS A 45 0.17 9.01 19.93
C LYS A 45 1.05 10.25 19.78
N LYS A 46 0.77 11.28 20.58
CA LYS A 46 1.57 12.52 20.54
C LYS A 46 2.94 12.28 21.19
N LEU A 47 3.99 12.73 20.51
CA LEU A 47 5.34 12.71 21.06
C LEU A 47 5.47 13.74 22.19
N PRO A 48 6.46 13.60 23.08
CA PRO A 48 6.88 14.68 23.95
C PRO A 48 7.09 15.99 23.17
N VAL A 49 6.69 17.13 23.74
CA VAL A 49 6.63 18.44 23.05
C VAL A 49 7.91 18.81 22.30
N HIS A 50 9.07 18.47 22.84
CA HIS A 50 10.36 18.76 22.20
C HIS A 50 10.62 17.93 20.95
N LEU A 51 10.12 16.69 20.89
CA LEU A 51 10.21 15.82 19.71
C LEU A 51 9.10 16.11 18.71
N GLU A 52 7.88 16.41 19.15
CA GLU A 52 6.76 16.76 18.25
C GLU A 52 7.08 18.03 17.40
N LYS A 53 7.85 18.97 17.97
CA LYS A 53 8.37 20.15 17.24
C LYS A 53 9.27 19.76 16.06
N ASN A 54 9.96 18.62 16.11
CA ASN A 54 10.81 18.16 15.01
C ASN A 54 10.01 17.83 13.76
N ILE A 55 8.75 17.38 13.87
CA ILE A 55 7.88 17.12 12.71
C ILE A 55 7.72 18.39 11.87
N SER A 56 7.42 19.51 12.54
CA SER A 56 7.25 20.79 11.84
C SER A 56 8.56 21.32 11.26
N LYS A 57 9.69 21.06 11.93
CA LYS A 57 11.02 21.42 11.43
C LYS A 57 11.36 20.64 10.15
N ILE A 58 11.27 19.30 10.20
CA ILE A 58 11.57 18.41 9.06
C ILE A 58 10.67 18.75 7.87
N TRP A 59 9.38 18.99 8.11
CA TRP A 59 8.45 19.40 7.07
C TRP A 59 8.84 20.73 6.41
N SER A 60 9.24 21.72 7.21
CA SER A 60 9.64 23.03 6.67
C SER A 60 10.89 22.92 5.80
N GLU A 61 11.86 22.10 6.21
CA GLU A 61 13.08 21.80 5.45
C GLU A 61 12.76 21.10 4.12
N HIS A 62 11.85 20.12 4.11
CA HIS A 62 11.40 19.45 2.89
C HIS A 62 10.61 20.38 1.95
N PHE A 63 9.72 21.21 2.50
CA PHE A 63 8.90 22.15 1.74
C PHE A 63 9.76 23.20 1.02
N THR A 64 10.84 23.69 1.65
CA THR A 64 11.75 24.64 0.99
C THR A 64 12.44 24.09 -0.26
N GLY A 65 12.55 22.76 -0.39
CA GLY A 65 13.13 22.10 -1.56
C GLY A 65 12.13 21.74 -2.66
N ASN A 66 10.82 21.79 -2.41
CA ASN A 66 9.80 21.38 -3.37
C ASN A 66 8.46 22.13 -3.15
N PRO A 67 8.24 23.28 -3.83
CA PRO A 67 7.07 24.12 -3.63
C PRO A 67 5.75 23.50 -4.14
N ARG A 68 5.79 22.33 -4.80
CA ARG A 68 4.59 21.58 -5.20
C ARG A 68 4.06 20.66 -4.10
N LEU A 69 4.83 20.44 -3.03
CA LEU A 69 4.39 19.64 -1.89
C LEU A 69 3.24 20.33 -1.16
N TRP A 70 2.20 19.57 -0.83
CA TRP A 70 1.09 20.04 0.00
C TRP A 70 0.79 19.00 1.09
N ASN A 71 0.22 19.46 2.21
CA ASN A 71 -0.08 18.57 3.32
C ASN A 71 -1.42 17.86 3.13
N GLY A 72 -1.40 16.68 2.51
CA GLY A 72 -2.61 15.87 2.32
C GLY A 72 -3.05 15.06 3.53
N THR A 73 -4.35 14.98 3.75
CA THR A 73 -4.97 14.07 4.71
C THR A 73 -4.80 12.63 4.26
N LYS A 74 -4.53 11.72 5.19
CA LYS A 74 -4.37 10.28 4.93
C LYS A 74 -5.10 9.49 6.01
N PHE A 75 -5.58 8.30 5.65
CA PHE A 75 -5.96 7.34 6.68
C PHE A 75 -4.69 6.83 7.38
N ARG A 76 -4.76 6.61 8.70
CA ARG A 76 -3.72 5.90 9.46
C ARG A 76 -4.19 4.48 9.70
N MET A 77 -3.40 3.48 9.30
CA MET A 77 -3.69 2.11 9.66
C MET A 77 -3.10 1.80 11.05
N ASP A 78 -3.98 1.53 12.02
CA ASP A 78 -3.55 1.12 13.35
C ASP A 78 -3.38 -0.40 13.43
N SER A 79 -4.44 -1.13 13.09
CA SER A 79 -4.50 -2.58 13.22
C SER A 79 -5.50 -3.22 12.25
N LEU A 80 -5.46 -4.55 12.17
CA LEU A 80 -6.37 -5.37 11.38
C LEU A 80 -6.87 -6.55 12.23
N GLU A 81 -8.16 -6.83 12.13
CA GLU A 81 -8.83 -7.97 12.74
C GLU A 81 -9.41 -8.89 11.67
N GLU A 82 -9.15 -10.19 11.77
CA GLU A 82 -9.90 -11.18 10.96
C GLU A 82 -11.33 -11.29 11.51
N LYS A 83 -12.33 -11.33 10.63
CA LYS A 83 -13.72 -11.55 11.03
C LYS A 83 -13.88 -12.97 11.59
N SER A 84 -14.76 -13.13 12.58
CA SER A 84 -14.96 -14.40 13.30
C SER A 84 -15.48 -15.53 12.41
N ASP A 85 -16.18 -15.20 11.33
CA ASP A 85 -16.65 -16.15 10.32
C ASP A 85 -15.54 -16.60 9.35
N GLY A 86 -14.32 -16.05 9.50
CA GLY A 86 -13.18 -16.31 8.63
C GLY A 86 -13.33 -15.75 7.22
N ASN A 87 -14.36 -14.92 6.98
CA ASN A 87 -14.76 -14.47 5.65
C ASN A 87 -14.59 -12.95 5.48
N GLY A 88 -13.47 -12.41 5.95
CA GLY A 88 -13.15 -11.01 5.77
C GLY A 88 -12.26 -10.42 6.85
N VAL A 89 -12.09 -9.11 6.78
CA VAL A 89 -11.25 -8.34 7.70
C VAL A 89 -11.93 -7.05 8.13
N THR A 90 -11.52 -6.55 9.29
CA THR A 90 -11.87 -5.22 9.77
C THR A 90 -10.59 -4.40 9.97
N PHE A 91 -10.49 -3.27 9.27
CA PHE A 91 -9.40 -2.32 9.47
C PHE A 91 -9.75 -1.33 10.58
N ASN A 92 -8.86 -1.17 11.54
CA ASN A 92 -8.97 -0.13 12.56
C ASN A 92 -8.17 1.09 12.08
N LEU A 93 -8.89 2.14 11.69
CA LEU A 93 -8.32 3.30 11.00
C LEU A 93 -8.49 4.59 11.81
N GLY A 94 -7.38 5.32 11.90
CA GLY A 94 -7.35 6.71 12.34
C GLY A 94 -7.15 7.67 11.16
N ILE A 95 -6.82 8.91 11.48
CA ILE A 95 -6.48 9.96 10.53
C ILE A 95 -5.07 10.47 10.81
N THR A 96 -4.33 10.74 9.74
CA THR A 96 -3.01 11.37 9.77
C THR A 96 -2.88 12.30 8.56
N CYS A 97 -1.67 12.80 8.32
CA CYS A 97 -1.38 13.64 7.17
C CYS A 97 0.03 13.42 6.64
N TYR A 98 0.27 13.90 5.43
CA TYR A 98 1.55 13.75 4.76
C TYR A 98 2.70 14.42 5.53
N LYS A 99 2.44 15.56 6.17
CA LYS A 99 3.41 16.21 7.07
C LYS A 99 3.85 15.30 8.21
N ASP A 100 2.91 14.64 8.87
CA ASP A 100 3.21 13.70 9.96
C ASP A 100 4.00 12.50 9.42
N PHE A 101 3.62 11.96 8.25
CA PHE A 101 4.37 10.89 7.59
C PHE A 101 5.83 11.25 7.37
N ILE A 102 6.10 12.43 6.78
CA ILE A 102 7.46 12.92 6.56
C ILE A 102 8.21 13.13 7.88
N GLY A 103 7.54 13.67 8.90
CA GLY A 103 8.15 13.94 10.20
C GLY A 103 8.36 12.71 11.10
N THR A 104 7.72 11.58 10.82
CA THR A 104 7.84 10.35 11.62
C THR A 104 8.39 9.16 10.84
N ASN A 105 7.66 8.68 9.83
CA ASN A 105 8.00 7.47 9.07
C ASN A 105 9.20 7.70 8.15
N TRP A 106 9.23 8.85 7.48
CA TRP A 106 10.35 9.26 6.63
C TRP A 106 11.38 10.11 7.39
N SER A 107 11.28 10.16 8.71
CA SER A 107 12.21 10.92 9.54
C SER A 107 13.59 10.25 9.57
N PRO A 108 14.69 11.01 9.58
CA PRO A 108 16.00 10.45 9.90
C PRO A 108 16.06 9.84 11.31
N ASN A 109 15.08 10.16 12.18
CA ASN A 109 14.97 9.61 13.53
C ASN A 109 13.93 8.48 13.64
N ALA A 110 13.44 7.92 12.53
CA ALA A 110 12.37 6.91 12.54
C ALA A 110 12.67 5.73 13.48
N GLU A 111 13.91 5.21 13.47
CA GLU A 111 14.31 4.09 14.34
C GLU A 111 14.17 4.42 15.84
N GLU A 112 14.51 5.65 16.25
CA GLU A 112 14.35 6.09 17.63
C GLU A 112 12.87 6.25 18.01
N LEU A 113 12.04 6.77 17.09
CA LEU A 113 10.60 6.88 17.31
C LEU A 113 9.96 5.49 17.47
N LEU A 114 10.38 4.52 16.66
CA LEU A 114 9.96 3.12 16.78
C LEU A 114 10.34 2.53 18.13
N ARG A 115 11.58 2.76 18.58
CA ARG A 115 12.08 2.30 19.88
C ARG A 115 11.29 2.90 21.04
N LEU A 116 11.02 4.20 20.99
CA LEU A 116 10.22 4.90 22.01
C LEU A 116 8.77 4.42 22.02
N GLY A 117 8.15 4.22 20.84
CA GLY A 117 6.79 3.68 20.75
C GLY A 117 6.69 2.29 21.40
N GLN A 118 7.69 1.44 21.16
CA GLN A 118 7.76 0.13 21.80
C GLN A 118 7.92 0.24 23.32
N GLN A 119 8.74 1.17 23.81
CA GLN A 119 9.00 1.35 25.24
C GLN A 119 7.78 1.93 25.98
N ASP A 120 7.15 2.96 25.43
CA ASP A 120 6.11 3.74 26.10
C ASP A 120 4.71 3.12 25.96
N HIS A 121 4.47 2.41 24.86
CA HIS A 121 3.13 1.94 24.48
C HIS A 121 3.07 0.44 24.14
N ASN A 122 4.19 -0.30 24.24
CA ASN A 122 4.28 -1.69 23.77
C ASN A 122 3.86 -1.85 22.30
N ASN A 123 4.10 -0.81 21.49
CA ASN A 123 3.77 -0.77 20.07
C ASN A 123 4.76 0.15 19.35
N SER A 124 5.68 -0.42 18.57
CA SER A 124 6.68 0.35 17.81
C SER A 124 6.04 1.44 16.94
N GLN A 125 4.83 1.22 16.42
CA GLN A 125 4.15 2.15 15.53
C GLN A 125 3.34 3.24 16.27
N ALA A 126 3.34 3.26 17.60
CA ALA A 126 2.52 4.18 18.39
C ALA A 126 2.78 5.65 18.03
N TYR A 127 4.04 6.01 17.78
CA TYR A 127 4.46 7.36 17.39
C TYR A 127 4.65 7.53 15.88
N MET A 128 4.20 6.59 15.07
CA MET A 128 4.32 6.65 13.61
C MET A 128 2.99 7.10 12.98
N SER A 129 3.11 7.96 11.96
CA SER A 129 1.97 8.42 11.16
C SER A 129 1.27 7.24 10.51
N ASP A 130 2.04 6.29 9.97
CA ASP A 130 1.54 5.08 9.30
C ASP A 130 0.43 5.39 8.29
N ALA A 131 0.64 6.46 7.52
CA ALA A 131 -0.23 6.85 6.40
C ALA A 131 -0.43 5.65 5.47
N PHE A 132 -1.67 5.16 5.42
CA PHE A 132 -2.03 3.89 4.81
C PHE A 132 -1.98 4.00 3.29
N GLY A 133 -1.16 3.18 2.64
CA GLY A 133 -1.06 3.11 1.18
C GLY A 133 -1.93 2.01 0.59
N VAL A 134 -2.12 2.08 -0.73
CA VAL A 134 -2.70 1.02 -1.54
C VAL A 134 -1.79 0.70 -2.71
N GLY A 135 -1.73 -0.57 -3.10
CA GLY A 135 -0.99 -1.02 -4.27
C GLY A 135 -1.71 -2.16 -4.98
N SER A 136 -1.55 -2.28 -6.29
CA SER A 136 -2.15 -3.41 -7.01
C SER A 136 -1.22 -4.10 -7.99
N LEU A 137 -1.18 -5.43 -7.91
CA LEU A 137 -0.64 -6.28 -8.95
C LEU A 137 -1.69 -6.46 -10.06
N VAL A 138 -1.51 -5.74 -11.17
CA VAL A 138 -2.47 -5.69 -12.28
C VAL A 138 -2.12 -6.73 -13.34
N ARG A 139 -3.01 -7.70 -13.57
CA ARG A 139 -2.85 -8.76 -14.58
C ARG A 139 -3.52 -8.38 -15.90
N THR A 140 -2.80 -8.47 -17.00
CA THR A 140 -3.30 -8.27 -18.37
C THR A 140 -4.03 -9.51 -18.91
N ALA A 141 -4.74 -9.35 -20.03
CA ALA A 141 -5.46 -10.45 -20.69
C ALA A 141 -4.53 -11.55 -21.24
N ASP A 142 -3.28 -11.20 -21.57
CA ASP A 142 -2.21 -12.08 -22.04
C ASP A 142 -1.26 -12.54 -20.92
N GLU A 143 -1.78 -12.63 -19.69
CA GLU A 143 -1.10 -13.22 -18.52
C GLU A 143 0.24 -12.54 -18.15
N CYS A 144 0.34 -11.22 -18.33
CA CYS A 144 1.46 -10.42 -17.85
C CYS A 144 1.03 -9.55 -16.65
N PHE A 145 2.01 -9.13 -15.86
CA PHE A 145 1.84 -8.16 -14.79
C PHE A 145 2.56 -6.86 -15.09
N ILE A 146 1.93 -5.75 -14.72
CA ILE A 146 2.44 -4.40 -14.97
C ILE A 146 3.42 -3.99 -13.86
N LEU A 147 4.57 -3.45 -14.27
CA LEU A 147 5.50 -2.74 -13.39
C LEU A 147 5.91 -1.39 -14.02
N LEU A 148 5.95 -0.36 -13.20
CA LEU A 148 6.23 1.02 -13.60
C LEU A 148 7.60 1.46 -13.10
N ARG A 149 8.38 2.11 -13.94
CA ARG A 149 9.66 2.70 -13.53
C ARG A 149 9.39 4.09 -12.96
N ARG A 150 9.49 4.24 -11.63
CA ARG A 150 9.23 5.50 -10.93
C ARG A 150 10.13 6.64 -11.42
N SER A 151 9.56 7.83 -11.61
CA SER A 151 10.27 9.01 -12.09
C SER A 151 11.07 9.71 -10.99
N GLU A 152 11.84 10.74 -11.38
CA GLU A 152 12.55 11.63 -10.45
C GLU A 152 11.62 12.58 -9.69
N HIS A 153 10.35 12.67 -10.08
CA HIS A 153 9.35 13.51 -9.42
C HIS A 153 8.67 12.82 -8.24
N CYS A 154 8.81 11.50 -8.13
CA CYS A 154 8.29 10.72 -7.02
C CYS A 154 9.00 11.06 -5.70
N GLY A 155 8.24 11.15 -4.60
CA GLY A 155 8.82 11.37 -3.26
C GLY A 155 9.52 10.15 -2.66
N GLU A 156 9.15 8.93 -3.09
CA GLU A 156 9.68 7.66 -2.59
C GLU A 156 10.20 6.79 -3.74
N ALA A 157 11.23 5.96 -3.49
CA ALA A 157 11.70 4.90 -4.38
C ALA A 157 12.01 5.35 -5.83
N VAL A 158 12.55 6.56 -6.00
CA VAL A 158 12.93 7.14 -7.31
C VAL A 158 13.78 6.16 -8.12
N GLY A 159 13.40 5.95 -9.38
CA GLY A 159 14.12 5.05 -10.28
C GLY A 159 13.98 3.57 -9.96
N LEU A 160 13.13 3.13 -9.00
CA LEU A 160 12.82 1.72 -8.72
C LEU A 160 11.52 1.27 -9.40
N LEU A 161 11.46 -0.02 -9.75
CA LEU A 161 10.31 -0.62 -10.43
C LEU A 161 9.24 -0.84 -9.37
N ASP A 162 8.04 -0.37 -9.64
CA ASP A 162 6.94 -0.44 -8.70
C ASP A 162 5.67 -0.99 -9.36
N ILE A 163 4.69 -1.29 -8.54
CA ILE A 163 3.31 -1.55 -8.96
C ILE A 163 2.55 -0.22 -9.04
N PRO A 164 1.45 -0.15 -9.83
CA PRO A 164 0.49 0.94 -9.70
C PRO A 164 -0.05 1.01 -8.27
N GLY A 165 -0.16 2.21 -7.72
CA GLY A 165 -0.61 2.41 -6.35
C GLY A 165 -0.41 3.83 -5.86
N GLY A 166 -0.88 4.09 -4.65
CA GLY A 166 -0.82 5.41 -4.05
C GLY A 166 -1.54 5.43 -2.72
N HIS A 167 -2.45 6.38 -2.52
CA HIS A 167 -2.99 6.64 -1.18
C HIS A 167 -4.47 7.00 -1.18
N PRO A 168 -5.34 6.21 -0.52
CA PRO A 168 -6.70 6.64 -0.24
C PRO A 168 -6.68 7.88 0.66
N GLU A 169 -7.54 8.84 0.36
CA GLU A 169 -7.57 10.09 1.10
C GLU A 169 -8.93 10.33 1.77
N PRO A 170 -8.95 10.69 3.08
CA PRO A 170 -10.18 11.09 3.77
C PRO A 170 -10.95 12.20 3.04
N LYS A 171 -10.28 13.07 2.30
CA LYS A 171 -10.92 14.15 1.55
C LYS A 171 -11.91 13.66 0.49
N GLU A 172 -11.74 12.44 -0.03
CA GLU A 172 -12.66 11.85 -1.00
C GLU A 172 -13.96 11.37 -0.32
N VAL A 173 -13.94 11.20 1.00
CA VAL A 173 -15.10 10.79 1.81
C VAL A 173 -15.80 11.99 2.45
N VAL A 174 -15.05 12.93 3.04
CA VAL A 174 -15.63 14.06 3.80
C VAL A 174 -15.43 15.43 3.16
N GLY A 175 -14.79 15.50 1.99
CA GLY A 175 -14.39 16.76 1.36
C GLY A 175 -13.09 17.33 1.94
N LYS A 176 -12.67 18.48 1.41
CA LYS A 176 -11.42 19.14 1.82
C LYS A 176 -11.50 19.61 3.28
N ALA A 177 -10.62 19.09 4.12
CA ALA A 177 -10.44 19.49 5.51
C ALA A 177 -8.98 19.22 5.93
N GLU A 178 -8.50 19.90 6.97
CA GLU A 178 -7.23 19.51 7.60
C GLU A 178 -7.43 18.24 8.44
N ALA A 179 -6.37 17.45 8.60
CA ALA A 179 -6.44 16.17 9.33
C ALA A 179 -6.96 16.31 10.78
N SER A 180 -6.70 17.45 11.43
CA SER A 180 -7.18 17.74 12.79
C SER A 180 -8.66 18.13 12.87
N GLU A 181 -9.29 18.46 11.74
CA GLU A 181 -10.67 18.93 11.65
C GLU A 181 -11.64 17.82 11.24
N ILE A 182 -11.11 16.66 10.84
CA ILE A 182 -11.91 15.51 10.43
C ILE A 182 -12.56 14.87 11.66
N GLU A 183 -13.89 14.92 11.69
CA GLU A 183 -14.71 14.26 12.70
C GLU A 183 -15.12 12.86 12.20
N PHE A 184 -14.80 11.82 12.98
CA PHE A 184 -15.08 10.43 12.60
C PHE A 184 -16.58 10.13 12.44
N ASP A 185 -17.45 10.82 13.19
CA ASP A 185 -18.90 10.65 13.10
C ASP A 185 -19.49 11.10 11.75
N LYS A 186 -18.72 11.87 10.97
CA LYS A 186 -19.08 12.30 9.61
C LYS A 186 -18.58 11.34 8.52
N MET A 187 -17.83 10.30 8.88
CA MET A 187 -17.33 9.29 7.94
C MET A 187 -18.18 8.03 8.03
N SER A 188 -18.83 7.66 6.93
CA SER A 188 -19.44 6.35 6.78
C SER A 188 -18.34 5.28 6.66
N PRO A 189 -18.36 4.23 7.51
CA PRO A 189 -17.45 3.10 7.35
C PRO A 189 -17.51 2.48 5.94
N ASP A 190 -18.70 2.39 5.35
CA ASP A 190 -18.87 1.80 4.02
C ASP A 190 -18.27 2.68 2.92
N ASP A 191 -18.32 4.01 3.07
CA ASP A 191 -17.72 4.94 2.10
C ASP A 191 -16.19 4.92 2.20
N VAL A 192 -15.63 4.74 3.41
CA VAL A 192 -14.19 4.54 3.58
C VAL A 192 -13.75 3.22 2.95
N VAL A 193 -14.52 2.13 3.11
CA VAL A 193 -14.23 0.87 2.40
C VAL A 193 -14.26 1.08 0.89
N GLN A 194 -15.27 1.78 0.37
CA GLN A 194 -15.33 2.10 -1.06
C GLN A 194 -14.08 2.89 -1.50
N GLU A 195 -13.69 3.92 -0.76
CA GLU A 195 -12.51 4.72 -1.06
C GLU A 195 -11.21 3.90 -1.09
N LEU A 196 -11.02 2.91 -0.21
CA LEU A 196 -9.85 2.02 -0.27
C LEU A 196 -9.76 1.25 -1.61
N PHE A 197 -10.88 0.81 -2.16
CA PHE A 197 -10.92 0.05 -3.42
C PHE A 197 -10.95 0.99 -4.64
N ASP A 198 -11.68 2.10 -4.55
CA ASP A 198 -11.81 3.09 -5.62
C ASP A 198 -10.51 3.84 -5.83
N SER A 199 -9.78 4.22 -4.75
CA SER A 199 -8.43 4.78 -4.86
C SER A 199 -7.52 3.81 -5.62
N THR A 200 -7.43 2.55 -5.20
CA THR A 200 -6.61 1.53 -5.89
C THR A 200 -6.87 1.49 -7.39
N ARG A 201 -8.15 1.55 -7.78
CA ARG A 201 -8.55 1.53 -9.20
C ARG A 201 -8.25 2.86 -9.91
N ARG A 202 -8.45 3.98 -9.23
CA ARG A 202 -8.15 5.32 -9.70
C ARG A 202 -6.65 5.49 -9.97
N GLU A 203 -5.77 5.04 -9.08
CA GLU A 203 -4.31 5.05 -9.30
C GLU A 203 -3.92 4.29 -10.59
N ILE A 204 -4.54 3.12 -10.85
CA ILE A 204 -4.29 2.37 -12.09
C ILE A 204 -4.76 3.17 -13.32
N ILE A 205 -5.90 3.83 -13.24
CA ILE A 205 -6.44 4.63 -14.35
C ILE A 205 -5.55 5.85 -14.59
N ASP A 206 -5.23 6.59 -13.54
CA ASP A 206 -4.54 7.87 -13.58
C ASP A 206 -3.06 7.75 -13.94
N GLU A 207 -2.39 6.65 -13.59
CA GLU A 207 -0.96 6.42 -13.87
C GLU A 207 -0.71 5.49 -15.09
N VAL A 208 -1.61 4.55 -15.37
CA VAL A 208 -1.42 3.54 -16.45
C VAL A 208 -2.28 3.81 -17.69
N ASN A 209 -3.26 4.71 -17.58
CA ASN A 209 -4.23 5.03 -18.63
C ASN A 209 -5.08 3.82 -19.08
N ILE A 210 -5.43 2.92 -18.14
CA ILE A 210 -6.35 1.81 -18.44
C ILE A 210 -7.79 2.27 -18.17
N PRO A 211 -8.70 2.26 -19.16
CA PRO A 211 -10.07 2.71 -18.92
C PRO A 211 -10.83 1.80 -17.95
N SER A 212 -11.60 2.42 -17.07
CA SER A 212 -12.47 1.78 -16.08
C SER A 212 -13.19 0.50 -16.58
N PRO A 213 -13.90 0.48 -17.73
CA PRO A 213 -14.61 -0.72 -18.19
C PRO A 213 -13.75 -1.97 -18.40
N PHE A 214 -12.43 -1.82 -18.58
CA PHE A 214 -11.50 -2.93 -18.77
C PHE A 214 -10.86 -3.41 -17.46
N LEU A 215 -11.04 -2.69 -16.35
CA LEU A 215 -10.51 -3.04 -15.02
C LEU A 215 -11.60 -3.66 -14.16
N ALA A 216 -11.35 -4.89 -13.70
CA ALA A 216 -12.15 -5.52 -12.67
C ALA A 216 -12.02 -4.78 -11.32
N GLN A 217 -12.91 -5.10 -10.39
CA GLN A 217 -12.80 -4.60 -9.02
C GLN A 217 -11.56 -5.19 -8.33
N PRO A 218 -10.73 -4.37 -7.66
CA PRO A 218 -9.58 -4.85 -6.90
C PRO A 218 -10.00 -5.87 -5.84
N GLN A 219 -9.13 -6.84 -5.55
CA GLN A 219 -9.34 -7.81 -4.49
C GLN A 219 -8.14 -7.86 -3.55
N LEU A 220 -8.37 -7.64 -2.25
CA LEU A 220 -7.33 -7.57 -1.24
C LEU A 220 -6.62 -8.92 -1.09
N MET A 221 -5.29 -8.92 -1.17
CA MET A 221 -4.43 -10.08 -0.94
C MET A 221 -3.84 -10.11 0.48
N GLY A 222 -3.52 -8.94 1.03
CA GLY A 222 -2.83 -8.85 2.31
C GLY A 222 -2.33 -7.45 2.61
N ILE A 223 -1.60 -7.34 3.71
CA ILE A 223 -0.98 -6.09 4.18
C ILE A 223 0.53 -6.28 4.28
N VAL A 224 1.27 -5.32 3.74
CA VAL A 224 2.72 -5.25 3.86
C VAL A 224 3.12 -3.98 4.59
N ARG A 225 4.27 -4.02 5.25
CA ARG A 225 4.94 -2.86 5.82
C ARG A 225 6.27 -2.68 5.11
N ASN A 226 6.51 -1.47 4.63
CA ASN A 226 7.80 -1.08 4.07
C ASN A 226 8.76 -0.74 5.24
N MET A 227 9.80 -1.54 5.41
CA MET A 227 10.74 -1.39 6.53
C MET A 227 11.76 -0.27 6.29
N THR A 228 11.87 0.23 5.05
CA THR A 228 12.77 1.35 4.70
C THR A 228 12.22 2.72 5.08
N ASN A 229 10.92 2.82 5.40
CA ASN A 229 10.24 4.07 5.78
C ASN A 229 9.48 3.93 7.11
N GLY A 230 10.15 3.35 8.11
CA GLY A 230 9.62 3.25 9.47
C GLY A 230 8.41 2.30 9.58
N GLY A 231 8.28 1.34 8.66
CA GLY A 231 7.22 0.35 8.69
C GLY A 231 5.90 0.83 8.10
N LYS A 232 5.87 1.85 7.22
CA LYS A 232 4.61 2.37 6.62
C LYS A 232 3.79 1.21 6.03
N PRO A 233 2.51 1.07 6.38
CA PRO A 233 1.67 -0.02 5.90
C PRO A 233 1.03 0.30 4.54
N SER A 234 0.83 -0.73 3.72
CA SER A 234 -0.01 -0.70 2.53
C SER A 234 -0.87 -1.95 2.40
N SER A 235 -2.10 -1.77 1.92
CA SER A 235 -2.95 -2.86 1.46
C SER A 235 -2.67 -3.18 0.01
N GLU A 236 -2.42 -4.47 -0.26
CA GLU A 236 -2.01 -4.94 -1.57
C GLU A 236 -3.13 -5.74 -2.22
N TYR A 237 -3.44 -5.39 -3.46
CA TYR A 237 -4.59 -5.90 -4.20
C TYR A 237 -4.17 -6.64 -5.48
N TYR A 238 -4.99 -7.58 -5.89
CA TYR A 238 -4.95 -8.14 -7.23
C TYR A 238 -6.07 -7.52 -8.07
N THR A 239 -5.73 -7.08 -9.29
CA THR A 239 -6.71 -6.53 -10.24
C THR A 239 -6.52 -7.18 -11.60
N SER A 240 -7.59 -7.66 -12.22
CA SER A 240 -7.54 -8.18 -13.59
C SER A 240 -7.98 -7.12 -14.60
N CYS A 241 -7.28 -7.08 -15.72
CA CYS A 241 -7.55 -6.23 -16.87
C CYS A 241 -7.86 -7.10 -18.10
N THR A 242 -8.84 -6.68 -18.89
CA THR A 242 -9.22 -7.37 -20.14
C THR A 242 -8.47 -6.89 -21.38
N LEU A 243 -7.60 -5.87 -21.24
CA LEU A 243 -6.68 -5.45 -22.30
C LEU A 243 -5.38 -6.27 -22.28
N THR A 244 -4.76 -6.43 -23.45
CA THR A 244 -3.45 -7.05 -23.58
C THR A 244 -2.33 -6.10 -23.13
N SER A 245 -1.16 -6.64 -22.82
CA SER A 245 0.04 -5.84 -22.53
C SER A 245 0.36 -4.85 -23.66
N HIS A 246 0.15 -5.24 -24.92
CA HIS A 246 0.34 -4.38 -26.08
C HIS A 246 -0.60 -3.17 -26.07
N ASP A 247 -1.90 -3.40 -25.90
CA ASP A 247 -2.91 -2.33 -25.89
C ASP A 247 -2.70 -1.36 -24.73
N ILE A 248 -2.37 -1.88 -23.55
CA ILE A 248 -2.06 -1.07 -22.37
C ILE A 248 -0.82 -0.21 -22.63
N LYS A 249 0.22 -0.78 -23.26
CA LYS A 249 1.43 -0.01 -23.61
C LYS A 249 1.12 1.15 -24.55
N GLN A 250 0.27 0.95 -25.56
CA GLN A 250 -0.11 2.04 -26.48
C GLN A 250 -0.81 3.17 -25.73
N ARG A 251 -1.76 2.83 -24.84
CA ARG A 251 -2.46 3.82 -24.01
C ARG A 251 -1.55 4.57 -23.06
N TYR A 252 -0.67 3.87 -22.35
CA TYR A 252 0.31 4.51 -21.48
C TYR A 252 1.19 5.52 -22.25
N LEU A 253 1.59 5.17 -23.48
CA LEU A 253 2.42 6.05 -24.32
C LEU A 253 1.67 7.27 -24.89
N GLU A 254 0.34 7.34 -24.79
CA GLU A 254 -0.41 8.56 -25.13
C GLU A 254 0.00 9.74 -24.22
N GLY A 255 0.34 9.46 -22.96
CA GLY A 255 1.00 10.40 -22.05
C GLY A 255 0.17 11.61 -21.60
N ASP A 256 -1.14 11.62 -21.86
CA ASP A 256 -2.07 12.71 -21.54
C ASP A 256 -2.97 12.44 -20.31
N HIS A 257 -2.71 11.33 -19.61
CA HIS A 257 -3.39 10.93 -18.38
C HIS A 257 -2.89 11.74 -17.17
N SER A 258 -3.71 11.78 -16.11
CA SER A 258 -3.57 12.66 -14.95
C SER A 258 -2.18 12.61 -14.29
N GLU A 259 -1.56 11.43 -14.25
CA GLU A 259 -0.29 11.18 -13.54
C GLU A 259 0.80 10.59 -14.46
N ALA A 260 0.75 10.92 -15.75
CA ALA A 260 1.72 10.47 -16.76
C ALA A 260 3.19 10.83 -16.46
N TYR A 261 3.43 11.73 -15.50
CA TYR A 261 4.75 12.17 -15.06
C TYR A 261 5.33 11.34 -13.90
N GLU A 262 4.54 10.48 -13.25
CA GLU A 262 4.96 9.72 -12.07
C GLU A 262 5.80 8.49 -12.41
N SER A 263 5.68 7.99 -13.64
CA SER A 263 6.52 6.93 -14.17
C SER A 263 7.16 7.31 -15.51
N THR A 264 8.34 6.76 -15.78
CA THR A 264 9.10 7.02 -17.02
C THR A 264 9.05 5.85 -18.00
N ASN A 265 8.57 4.69 -17.57
CA ASN A 265 8.44 3.52 -18.42
C ASN A 265 7.45 2.50 -17.82
N ILE A 266 6.77 1.76 -18.69
CA ILE A 266 5.90 0.63 -18.35
C ILE A 266 6.52 -0.69 -18.80
N ASN A 267 6.51 -1.68 -17.92
CA ASN A 267 7.09 -3.00 -18.13
C ASN A 267 6.03 -4.08 -17.90
N PHE A 268 6.15 -5.18 -18.64
CA PHE A 268 5.23 -6.30 -18.55
C PHE A 268 6.03 -7.57 -18.27
N ILE A 269 5.76 -8.20 -17.13
CA ILE A 269 6.44 -9.42 -16.69
C ILE A 269 5.45 -10.59 -16.78
N PRO A 270 5.76 -11.66 -17.53
CA PRO A 270 4.88 -12.83 -17.60
C PRO A 270 4.59 -13.41 -16.21
N MET A 271 3.36 -13.85 -15.97
CA MET A 271 2.93 -14.46 -14.70
C MET A 271 3.84 -15.61 -14.26
N SER A 272 4.32 -16.43 -15.21
CA SER A 272 5.28 -17.51 -14.94
C SER A 272 6.62 -17.01 -14.39
N ALA A 273 7.09 -15.83 -14.84
CA ALA A 273 8.31 -15.21 -14.36
C ALA A 273 8.12 -14.52 -13.00
N ILE A 274 6.92 -13.97 -12.72
CA ILE A 274 6.58 -13.41 -11.40
C ILE A 274 6.73 -14.46 -10.30
N MET A 275 6.34 -15.72 -10.56
CA MET A 275 6.42 -16.79 -9.56
C MET A 275 7.84 -17.14 -9.10
N THR A 276 8.88 -16.76 -9.85
CA THR A 276 10.29 -17.02 -9.53
C THR A 276 11.13 -15.75 -9.53
N LEU A 277 10.50 -14.56 -9.47
CA LEU A 277 11.20 -13.29 -9.65
C LEU A 277 12.25 -13.03 -8.57
N GLN A 278 12.02 -13.51 -7.34
CA GLN A 278 12.98 -13.41 -6.23
C GLN A 278 14.31 -14.12 -6.53
N ASP A 279 14.30 -15.17 -7.34
CA ASP A 279 15.52 -15.89 -7.73
C ASP A 279 16.35 -15.09 -8.76
N LYS A 280 15.73 -14.11 -9.43
CA LYS A 280 16.37 -13.22 -10.42
C LYS A 280 16.85 -11.94 -9.75
N LYS A 281 17.91 -12.06 -8.94
CA LYS A 281 18.43 -10.98 -8.08
C LYS A 281 18.58 -9.62 -8.80
N SER A 282 19.07 -9.60 -10.05
CA SER A 282 19.25 -8.35 -10.80
C SER A 282 17.95 -7.57 -11.02
N VAL A 283 16.82 -8.27 -11.20
CA VAL A 283 15.50 -7.62 -11.36
C VAL A 283 14.88 -7.36 -10.00
N TRP A 284 15.04 -8.28 -9.05
CA TRP A 284 14.48 -8.12 -7.70
C TRP A 284 15.05 -6.92 -6.95
N ASP A 285 16.36 -6.66 -7.09
CA ASP A 285 17.05 -5.53 -6.45
C ASP A 285 16.62 -4.17 -7.06
N GLU A 286 16.03 -4.16 -8.25
CA GLU A 286 15.46 -2.96 -8.87
C GLU A 286 14.04 -2.64 -8.41
N LEU A 287 13.36 -3.53 -7.67
CA LEU A 287 12.00 -3.33 -7.21
C LEU A 287 11.93 -2.44 -5.97
N ALA A 288 10.94 -1.56 -5.93
CA ALA A 288 10.54 -0.85 -4.73
C ALA A 288 10.02 -1.83 -3.66
N PRO A 289 10.15 -1.53 -2.34
CA PRO A 289 9.65 -2.40 -1.28
C PRO A 289 8.14 -2.71 -1.38
N SER A 290 7.32 -1.76 -1.86
CA SER A 290 5.90 -1.94 -2.19
C SER A 290 5.70 -3.08 -3.19
N ALA A 291 6.31 -2.99 -4.37
CA ALA A 291 6.26 -4.05 -5.37
C ALA A 291 6.79 -5.40 -4.87
N LYS A 292 7.92 -5.41 -4.15
CA LYS A 292 8.44 -6.63 -3.52
C LYS A 292 7.40 -7.27 -2.60
N GLY A 293 6.72 -6.48 -1.78
CA GLY A 293 5.68 -6.94 -0.86
C GLY A 293 4.45 -7.49 -1.59
N CYS A 294 3.95 -6.76 -2.57
CA CYS A 294 2.78 -7.17 -3.35
C CYS A 294 3.02 -8.47 -4.13
N ILE A 295 4.19 -8.59 -4.79
CA ILE A 295 4.58 -9.81 -5.50
C ILE A 295 4.74 -10.98 -4.53
N THR A 296 5.34 -10.76 -3.36
CA THR A 296 5.49 -11.80 -2.35
C THR A 296 4.13 -12.28 -1.83
N LEU A 297 3.19 -11.37 -1.59
CA LEU A 297 1.81 -11.72 -1.21
C LEU A 297 1.11 -12.53 -2.30
N TYR A 298 1.27 -12.14 -3.56
CA TYR A 298 0.73 -12.89 -4.69
C TYR A 298 1.26 -14.32 -4.74
N GLN A 299 2.58 -14.51 -4.68
CA GLN A 299 3.23 -15.82 -4.66
C GLN A 299 2.76 -16.70 -3.49
N LEU A 300 2.62 -16.10 -2.30
CA LEU A 300 2.10 -16.78 -1.11
C LEU A 300 0.64 -17.23 -1.32
N CYS A 301 -0.22 -16.34 -1.82
CA CYS A 301 -1.62 -16.67 -2.08
C CYS A 301 -1.76 -17.81 -3.10
N GLU A 302 -1.00 -17.77 -4.20
CA GLU A 302 -0.99 -18.83 -5.21
C GLU A 302 -0.57 -20.18 -4.64
N SER A 303 0.42 -20.17 -3.76
CA SER A 303 0.88 -21.39 -3.11
C SER A 303 -0.13 -21.95 -2.11
N LEU A 304 -0.84 -21.09 -1.37
CA LEU A 304 -1.93 -21.49 -0.48
C LEU A 304 -3.08 -22.13 -1.27
N ARG A 305 -3.45 -21.56 -2.42
CA ARG A 305 -4.46 -22.13 -3.33
C ARG A 305 -4.06 -23.52 -3.82
N LYS A 306 -2.80 -23.69 -4.23
CA LYS A 306 -2.26 -25.00 -4.67
C LYS A 306 -2.34 -26.04 -3.56
N GLN A 307 -1.94 -25.69 -2.34
CA GLN A 307 -2.02 -26.60 -1.19
C GLN A 307 -3.45 -27.03 -0.89
N GLN A 308 -4.43 -26.13 -0.99
CA GLN A 308 -5.84 -26.49 -0.85
C GLN A 308 -6.32 -27.46 -1.92
N ASN A 309 -5.95 -27.22 -3.18
CA ASN A 309 -6.34 -28.08 -4.28
C ASN A 309 -5.71 -29.48 -4.14
N SER A 310 -4.45 -29.57 -3.73
CA SER A 310 -3.77 -30.85 -3.45
C SER A 310 -4.33 -31.59 -2.24
N ALA A 311 -4.89 -30.90 -1.24
CA ALA A 311 -5.51 -31.53 -0.07
C ALA A 311 -6.95 -32.02 -0.31
N ARG A 312 -7.55 -31.65 -1.45
CA ARG A 312 -8.90 -32.06 -1.87
C ARG A 312 -8.91 -33.24 -2.85
N VAL A 313 -7.72 -33.67 -3.30
CA VAL A 313 -7.48 -34.85 -4.16
C VAL A 313 -6.99 -35.99 -3.29
#